data_AF-A0AAW1CEX2-F1
#
_entry.id   AF-A0AAW1CEX2-F1
#
_cell.length_a   1.000
_cell.length_b   1.000
_cell.length_c   1.000
_cell.angle_alpha   90.00
_cell.angle_beta   90.00
_cell.angle_gamma   90.00
#
_symmetry.space_group_name_H-M   'P 1'
#
loop_
_entity.id
_entity.type
_entity.pdbx_description
1 polymer ?
#
loop_
_entity_poly.entity_id
_entity_poly.type
_entity_poly.pdbx_seq_one_letter_code
_entity_poly.pdbx_strand_id
1 'polypeptide(L)'
;MLNSGLLSLGNGSTRLISAIPSKPIELKNFIKHCEQRRKFPVLYKLEFQTAVKVETHSCRHALKPVNKEKNQNPKCTPYDYNRVVLETLPDQSDSDYINASYIDSLLKPNAYIVTQGPTEFTVNEFWRMVWQENASCIVMLTKTFDFIKVMCIQYWPSPKVKSESYGYLSISVLHEEELANFHIRTIKVVFKENTEEEEERTLLQFHYTEWPCHTCPFSNAILEFRRRMRAVVSARTSQGGPIVVHCNDGGGRSGVFLAIDANLELAEEEDCFDVFGYLKMLRQSRKGMIENLDQYKFIYDTLEEYLICGITWFPVKELSQRLKQKSIKNPITKINEYQKEYQQICKQTPRFTIGDCAGGHRGDNREKNRDVLIVPPDNFRPYLTSFQGNSFTDYINAVFVDGYTKPREYIVTEWPLKHTPGDFWSLVYDYECSAVVILCVPPHGSFPPFWPEGRHSKKYGPVFTIDHISHTHYTNIKTWLLRINKKIVSLTELMAGVKAPPRTVQLFQLTCWPMGHRVPTSTNSLVELMNMVERWRQRTDYGPVVVVSPDGRGRCGVYCAANACIEQVIQHGEVDIFQAVKAVRRHRPQLIENMTEYKYCYDLVLHYVLHYLNKDIKEMKDKK
;
A
#
# COMPACT_ATOMS: atom_id res chain seq x y z
N MET A 1 22.99 -25.61 8.55
CA MET A 1 23.65 -25.11 9.77
C MET A 1 25.06 -24.64 9.42
N LEU A 2 25.54 -23.59 10.09
CA LEU A 2 26.87 -22.97 9.96
C LEU A 2 27.10 -22.04 8.75
N ASN A 3 26.49 -20.85 8.81
CA ASN A 3 27.14 -19.62 8.35
C ASN A 3 26.80 -18.45 9.30
N SER A 4 26.74 -18.76 10.60
CA SER A 4 26.79 -17.76 11.65
C SER A 4 28.23 -17.29 11.72
N GLY A 5 28.52 -16.10 11.16
CA GLY A 5 29.81 -15.46 11.37
C GLY A 5 30.12 -15.48 12.86
N LEU A 6 31.31 -15.98 13.22
CA LEU A 6 31.78 -15.95 14.59
C LEU A 6 31.83 -14.48 15.02
N LEU A 7 30.96 -14.09 15.95
CA LEU A 7 31.21 -12.91 16.75
C LEU A 7 32.53 -13.17 17.45
N SER A 8 33.60 -12.45 17.07
CA SER A 8 34.82 -12.36 17.86
C SER A 8 34.51 -11.54 19.12
N LEU A 9 33.67 -12.11 19.99
CA LEU A 9 33.40 -11.63 21.32
C LEU A 9 34.19 -12.55 22.25
N GLY A 10 35.29 -12.04 22.79
CA GLY A 10 36.07 -12.75 23.80
C GLY A 10 35.15 -13.26 24.93
N ASN A 11 35.43 -14.48 25.38
CA ASN A 11 34.73 -15.30 26.37
C ASN A 11 33.78 -14.56 27.34
N GLY A 12 32.49 -14.93 27.33
CA GLY A 12 31.57 -14.70 28.46
C GLY A 12 30.14 -14.33 28.07
N SER A 13 29.15 -15.07 28.60
CA SER A 13 27.70 -14.80 28.55
C SER A 13 27.32 -13.37 29.00
N THR A 14 28.16 -12.75 29.83
CA THR A 14 28.00 -11.39 30.35
C THR A 14 28.08 -10.30 29.29
N ARG A 15 28.79 -10.51 28.15
CA ARG A 15 28.88 -9.50 27.07
C ARG A 15 27.75 -9.57 26.03
N LEU A 16 27.03 -10.69 25.92
CA LEU A 16 25.83 -10.75 25.06
C LEU A 16 24.73 -9.83 25.59
N ILE A 17 24.60 -9.72 26.92
CA ILE A 17 23.70 -8.77 27.59
C ILE A 17 24.19 -7.33 27.37
N SER A 18 25.50 -7.08 27.33
CA SER A 18 26.05 -5.74 27.01
C SER A 18 25.82 -5.29 25.56
N ALA A 19 25.41 -6.20 24.66
CA ALA A 19 25.06 -5.87 23.28
C ALA A 19 23.61 -5.37 23.14
N ILE A 20 22.79 -5.54 24.18
CA ILE A 20 21.43 -4.98 24.25
C ILE A 20 21.56 -3.48 24.46
N PRO A 21 20.87 -2.64 23.66
CA PRO A 21 20.91 -1.19 23.84
C PRO A 21 20.42 -0.81 25.24
N SER A 22 21.27 -0.13 26.01
CA SER A 22 20.91 0.43 27.31
C SER A 22 20.48 1.90 27.23
N LYS A 23 20.62 2.52 26.05
CA LYS A 23 20.32 3.92 25.76
C LYS A 23 19.78 4.05 24.33
N PRO A 24 19.06 5.14 24.02
CA PRO A 24 18.68 5.48 22.66
C PRO A 24 19.88 5.53 21.70
N ILE A 25 19.65 5.21 20.44
CA ILE A 25 20.65 5.12 19.38
C ILE A 25 20.56 6.37 18.52
N GLU A 26 21.65 7.15 18.44
CA GLU A 26 21.72 8.34 17.57
C GLU A 26 21.52 7.98 16.09
N LEU A 27 20.83 8.84 15.33
CA LEU A 27 20.49 8.57 13.92
C LEU A 27 21.72 8.24 13.05
N LYS A 28 22.82 8.97 13.26
CA LYS A 28 24.10 8.76 12.53
C LYS A 28 24.68 7.35 12.68
N ASN A 29 24.34 6.66 13.78
CA ASN A 29 24.82 5.32 14.11
C ASN A 29 23.78 4.23 13.82
N PHE A 30 22.52 4.60 13.56
CA PHE A 30 21.42 3.65 13.43
C PHE A 30 21.56 2.72 12.22
N ILE A 31 22.02 3.22 11.07
CA ILE A 31 22.22 2.37 9.88
C ILE A 31 23.26 1.27 10.17
N LYS A 32 24.41 1.64 10.76
CA LYS A 32 25.45 0.67 11.18
C LYS A 32 24.92 -0.32 12.21
N HIS A 33 24.05 0.16 13.10
CA HIS A 33 23.39 -0.66 14.10
C HIS A 33 22.50 -1.73 13.44
N CYS A 34 21.66 -1.36 12.48
CA CYS A 34 20.83 -2.30 11.70
C CYS A 34 21.69 -3.30 10.91
N GLU A 35 22.76 -2.86 10.25
CA GLU A 35 23.71 -3.74 9.57
C GLU A 35 24.32 -4.79 10.52
N GLN A 36 24.69 -4.40 11.73
CA GLN A 36 25.21 -5.31 12.74
C GLN A 36 24.18 -6.37 13.14
N ARG A 37 22.91 -6.00 13.35
CA ARG A 37 21.85 -6.97 13.69
C ARG A 37 21.51 -7.89 12.52
N ARG A 38 21.53 -7.40 11.28
CA ARG A 38 21.37 -8.25 10.09
C ARG A 38 22.52 -9.25 9.95
N LYS A 39 23.75 -8.84 10.26
CA LYS A 39 24.92 -9.74 10.29
C LYS A 39 24.84 -10.77 11.41
N PHE A 40 24.26 -10.41 12.56
CA PHE A 40 24.10 -11.30 13.72
C PHE A 40 22.63 -11.37 14.19
N PRO A 41 21.77 -12.14 13.49
CA PRO A 41 20.33 -12.20 13.79
C PRO A 41 19.96 -12.65 15.21
N VAL A 42 20.90 -13.31 15.91
CA VAL A 42 20.76 -13.68 17.32
C VAL A 42 20.53 -12.45 18.22
N LEU A 43 21.05 -11.27 17.85
CA LEU A 43 20.89 -10.04 18.60
C LEU A 43 19.43 -9.58 18.62
N TYR A 44 18.75 -9.58 17.45
CA TYR A 44 17.31 -9.29 17.40
C TYR A 44 16.50 -10.24 18.30
N LYS A 45 16.84 -11.54 18.27
CA LYS A 45 16.17 -12.54 19.11
C LYS A 45 16.41 -12.27 20.59
N LEU A 46 17.64 -11.93 20.98
CA LEU A 46 18.00 -11.64 22.36
C LEU A 46 17.29 -10.37 22.88
N GLU A 47 17.33 -9.28 22.10
CA GLU A 47 16.61 -8.03 22.40
C GLU A 47 15.11 -8.32 22.59
N PHE A 48 14.46 -8.95 21.60
CA PHE A 48 13.05 -9.27 21.67
C PHE A 48 12.68 -10.15 22.88
N GLN A 49 13.42 -11.25 23.11
CA GLN A 49 13.16 -12.13 24.24
C GLN A 49 13.38 -11.45 25.60
N THR A 50 14.32 -10.52 25.68
CA THR A 50 14.58 -9.76 26.91
C THR A 50 13.47 -8.74 27.16
N ALA A 51 13.02 -8.03 26.13
CA ALA A 51 11.96 -7.04 26.25
C ALA A 51 10.57 -7.66 26.52
N VAL A 52 10.36 -8.94 26.18
CA VAL A 52 9.11 -9.67 26.48
C VAL A 52 9.10 -10.27 27.89
N LYS A 53 10.27 -10.44 28.52
CA LYS A 53 10.41 -10.91 29.91
C LYS A 53 10.15 -9.75 30.89
N VAL A 54 8.91 -9.28 30.94
CA VAL A 54 8.50 -8.26 31.91
C VAL A 54 7.44 -8.81 32.84
N GLU A 55 7.47 -8.35 34.09
CA GLU A 55 6.47 -8.68 35.09
C GLU A 55 5.08 -8.24 34.60
N THR A 56 4.13 -9.15 34.68
CA THR A 56 2.75 -8.86 34.27
C THR A 56 1.99 -8.22 35.43
N HIS A 57 1.29 -7.12 35.14
CA HIS A 57 0.39 -6.49 36.10
C HIS A 57 -0.99 -7.18 36.17
N SER A 58 -1.78 -6.77 37.16
CA SER A 58 -3.14 -7.26 37.39
C SER A 58 -4.08 -6.91 36.23
N CYS A 59 -5.01 -7.83 35.90
CA CYS A 59 -6.06 -7.69 34.88
C CYS A 59 -7.44 -8.07 35.45
N ARG A 60 -7.72 -7.73 36.71
CA ARG A 60 -8.92 -8.18 37.45
C ARG A 60 -10.21 -7.77 36.75
N HIS A 61 -10.30 -6.54 36.20
CA HIS A 61 -11.51 -6.07 35.54
C HIS A 61 -11.76 -6.81 34.21
N ALA A 62 -10.70 -7.03 33.44
CA ALA A 62 -10.76 -7.76 32.18
C ALA A 62 -11.14 -9.24 32.37
N LEU A 63 -10.77 -9.83 33.51
CA LEU A 63 -11.04 -11.23 33.85
C LEU A 63 -12.38 -11.45 34.55
N LYS A 64 -13.18 -10.41 34.82
CA LYS A 64 -14.54 -10.58 35.36
C LYS A 64 -15.39 -11.41 34.38
N PRO A 65 -16.25 -12.33 34.87
CA PRO A 65 -17.09 -13.16 34.00
C PRO A 65 -17.91 -12.35 32.98
N VAL A 66 -18.49 -11.22 33.40
CA VAL A 66 -19.29 -10.31 32.56
C VAL A 66 -18.50 -9.59 31.47
N ASN A 67 -17.18 -9.41 31.66
CA ASN A 67 -16.31 -8.72 30.71
C ASN A 67 -15.58 -9.68 29.78
N LYS A 68 -15.68 -10.99 30.00
CA LYS A 68 -14.98 -12.01 29.21
C LYS A 68 -15.38 -11.95 27.74
N GLU A 69 -16.67 -11.75 27.45
CA GLU A 69 -17.19 -11.65 26.08
C GLU A 69 -16.85 -10.32 25.39
N LYS A 70 -16.52 -9.28 26.18
CA LYS A 70 -16.02 -8.00 25.67
C LYS A 70 -14.55 -8.09 25.20
N ASN A 71 -13.87 -9.23 25.41
CA ASN A 71 -12.48 -9.44 25.03
C ASN A 71 -12.36 -10.39 23.83
N GLN A 72 -11.93 -9.86 22.68
CA GLN A 72 -11.77 -10.67 21.46
C GLN A 72 -10.60 -11.65 21.54
N ASN A 73 -9.50 -11.28 22.21
CA ASN A 73 -8.34 -12.13 22.44
C ASN A 73 -7.95 -12.10 23.93
N PRO A 74 -8.13 -13.20 24.69
CA PRO A 74 -7.77 -13.26 26.10
C PRO A 74 -6.28 -12.97 26.39
N LYS A 75 -5.40 -13.17 25.39
CA LYS A 75 -3.97 -12.86 25.49
C LYS A 75 -3.65 -11.36 25.40
N CYS A 76 -4.59 -10.55 24.92
CA CYS A 76 -4.46 -9.11 24.69
C CYS A 76 -5.53 -8.38 25.51
N THR A 77 -5.33 -8.36 26.83
CA THR A 77 -6.21 -7.71 27.80
C THR A 77 -5.51 -6.51 28.45
N PRO A 78 -6.26 -5.47 28.88
CA PRO A 78 -5.67 -4.29 29.50
C PRO A 78 -5.23 -4.61 30.93
N TYR A 79 -4.20 -3.91 31.40
CA TYR A 79 -3.86 -3.92 32.83
C TYR A 79 -4.76 -2.97 33.61
N ASP A 80 -5.01 -3.27 34.88
CA ASP A 80 -5.96 -2.51 35.69
C ASP A 80 -5.53 -1.06 35.93
N TYR A 81 -4.21 -0.79 36.00
CA TYR A 81 -3.67 0.52 36.39
C TYR A 81 -3.75 1.59 35.29
N ASN A 82 -3.82 1.17 34.02
CA ASN A 82 -3.87 2.06 32.85
C ASN A 82 -4.98 1.71 31.86
N ARG A 83 -5.98 0.92 32.28
CA ARG A 83 -7.17 0.70 31.45
C ARG A 83 -7.94 2.01 31.26
N VAL A 84 -8.61 2.14 30.13
CA VAL A 84 -9.61 3.19 29.97
C VAL A 84 -10.85 2.82 30.80
N VAL A 85 -11.33 3.77 31.59
CA VAL A 85 -12.50 3.59 32.46
C VAL A 85 -13.63 4.42 31.88
N LEU A 86 -14.70 3.78 31.43
CA LEU A 86 -15.87 4.48 30.92
C LEU A 86 -16.76 4.97 32.07
N GLU A 87 -17.46 6.07 31.85
CA GLU A 87 -18.53 6.51 32.74
C GLU A 87 -19.57 5.39 32.91
N THR A 88 -19.99 5.16 34.16
CA THR A 88 -20.95 4.08 34.48
C THR A 88 -22.35 4.46 34.04
N LEU A 89 -23.05 3.55 33.37
CA LEU A 89 -24.47 3.71 33.05
C LEU A 89 -25.33 3.30 34.27
N PRO A 90 -26.40 4.05 34.59
CA PRO A 90 -27.22 3.84 35.79
C PRO A 90 -27.78 2.41 35.95
N ASP A 91 -28.13 1.75 34.84
CA ASP A 91 -28.83 0.47 34.84
C ASP A 91 -27.97 -0.72 34.37
N GLN A 92 -26.64 -0.52 34.24
CA GLN A 92 -25.74 -1.56 33.74
C GLN A 92 -24.50 -1.69 34.63
N SER A 93 -24.46 -2.77 35.43
CA SER A 93 -23.29 -3.15 36.21
C SER A 93 -22.08 -3.44 35.31
N ASP A 94 -20.89 -3.02 35.71
CA ASP A 94 -19.64 -3.20 34.95
C ASP A 94 -19.68 -2.57 33.53
N SER A 95 -20.47 -1.50 33.37
CA SER A 95 -20.50 -0.66 32.18
C SER A 95 -19.25 0.23 32.03
N ASP A 96 -18.36 0.25 33.01
CA ASP A 96 -17.11 1.01 33.00
C ASP A 96 -15.99 0.34 32.18
N TYR A 97 -16.20 -0.91 31.75
CA TYR A 97 -15.18 -1.72 31.10
C TYR A 97 -15.22 -1.64 29.57
N ILE A 98 -14.06 -1.32 29.00
CA ILE A 98 -13.69 -1.55 27.60
C ILE A 98 -12.28 -2.14 27.54
N ASN A 99 -11.99 -3.00 26.56
CA ASN A 99 -10.65 -3.54 26.35
C ASN A 99 -9.73 -2.49 25.69
N ALA A 100 -9.33 -1.48 26.45
CA ALA A 100 -8.44 -0.42 26.00
C ALA A 100 -7.45 -0.02 27.10
N SER A 101 -6.27 0.45 26.70
CA SER A 101 -5.21 0.91 27.61
C SER A 101 -4.65 2.25 27.16
N TYR A 102 -4.40 3.16 28.09
CA TYR A 102 -3.56 4.32 27.85
C TYR A 102 -2.11 3.89 27.67
N ILE A 103 -1.46 4.43 26.64
CA ILE A 103 -0.06 4.17 26.34
C ILE A 103 0.62 5.51 26.06
N ASP A 104 1.77 5.71 26.69
CA ASP A 104 2.62 6.88 26.49
C ASP A 104 3.30 6.82 25.11
N SER A 105 3.63 7.96 24.52
CA SER A 105 4.68 8.02 23.50
C SER A 105 6.04 8.13 24.18
N LEU A 106 7.12 8.23 23.40
CA LEU A 106 8.45 8.50 23.93
C LEU A 106 8.58 9.92 24.50
N LEU A 107 7.69 10.84 24.12
CA LEU A 107 7.76 12.26 24.47
C LEU A 107 6.54 12.78 25.23
N LYS A 108 5.38 12.12 25.12
CA LYS A 108 4.12 12.58 25.69
C LYS A 108 3.42 11.46 26.49
N PRO A 109 3.04 11.71 27.76
CA PRO A 109 2.22 10.75 28.51
C PRO A 109 0.81 10.66 27.93
N ASN A 110 0.20 9.48 28.01
CA ASN A 110 -1.15 9.17 27.49
C ASN A 110 -1.36 9.66 26.05
N ALA A 111 -0.33 9.56 25.21
CA ALA A 111 -0.41 9.98 23.81
C ALA A 111 -1.40 9.13 23.00
N TYR A 112 -1.55 7.85 23.38
CA TYR A 112 -2.37 6.88 22.67
C TYR A 112 -3.36 6.19 23.60
N ILE A 113 -4.50 5.80 23.02
CA ILE A 113 -5.34 4.74 23.55
C ILE A 113 -5.23 3.54 22.61
N VAL A 114 -4.76 2.40 23.11
CA VAL A 114 -4.71 1.17 22.33
C VAL A 114 -5.85 0.25 22.73
N THR A 115 -6.69 -0.12 21.77
CA THR A 115 -7.89 -0.95 21.97
C THR A 115 -7.98 -2.09 20.95
N GLN A 116 -8.83 -3.08 21.25
CA GLN A 116 -9.19 -4.13 20.29
C GLN A 116 -10.08 -3.58 19.15
N GLY A 117 -10.22 -4.33 18.07
CA GLY A 117 -11.25 -4.05 17.06
C GLY A 117 -12.64 -4.13 17.69
N PRO A 118 -13.53 -3.15 17.47
CA PRO A 118 -14.91 -3.24 17.95
C PRO A 118 -15.59 -4.51 17.46
N THR A 119 -16.33 -5.16 18.35
CA THR A 119 -17.23 -6.26 18.05
C THR A 119 -18.68 -5.77 18.07
N GLU A 120 -19.62 -6.61 17.64
CA GLU A 120 -21.06 -6.32 17.70
C GLU A 120 -21.51 -5.96 19.13
N PHE A 121 -20.85 -6.52 20.14
CA PHE A 121 -21.16 -6.29 21.55
C PHE A 121 -20.44 -5.11 22.18
N THR A 122 -19.41 -4.55 21.55
CA THR A 122 -18.55 -3.50 22.15
C THR A 122 -18.48 -2.20 21.35
N VAL A 123 -19.22 -2.09 20.24
CA VAL A 123 -19.16 -0.91 19.37
C VAL A 123 -19.73 0.34 20.03
N ASN A 124 -20.74 0.19 20.88
CA ASN A 124 -21.30 1.30 21.65
C ASN A 124 -20.29 1.81 22.67
N GLU A 125 -19.63 0.91 23.41
CA GLU A 125 -18.55 1.25 24.33
C GLU A 125 -17.37 1.90 23.61
N PHE A 126 -17.03 1.44 22.40
CA PHE A 126 -15.97 2.05 21.59
C PHE A 126 -16.28 3.50 21.24
N TRP A 127 -17.47 3.81 20.72
CA TRP A 127 -17.84 5.18 20.40
C TRP A 127 -17.94 6.07 21.64
N ARG A 128 -18.44 5.52 22.75
CA ARG A 128 -18.49 6.22 24.03
C ARG A 128 -17.09 6.55 24.55
N MET A 129 -16.13 5.62 24.42
CA MET A 129 -14.71 5.87 24.71
C MET A 129 -14.15 7.01 23.86
N VAL A 130 -14.37 6.95 22.54
CA VAL A 130 -13.89 7.96 21.58
C VAL A 130 -14.43 9.35 21.94
N TRP A 131 -15.70 9.44 22.34
CA TRP A 131 -16.34 10.68 22.76
C TRP A 131 -15.83 11.17 24.12
N GLN A 132 -15.85 10.33 25.15
CA GLN A 132 -15.42 10.65 26.51
C GLN A 132 -13.98 11.17 26.53
N GLU A 133 -13.09 10.49 25.82
CA GLU A 133 -11.66 10.82 25.80
C GLU A 133 -11.30 11.95 24.85
N ASN A 134 -12.29 12.55 24.17
CA ASN A 134 -12.10 13.59 23.18
C ASN A 134 -10.98 13.23 22.17
N ALA A 135 -11.08 12.01 21.63
CA ALA A 135 -10.03 11.44 20.79
C ALA A 135 -9.66 12.37 19.62
N SER A 136 -8.36 12.51 19.35
CA SER A 136 -7.88 13.37 18.26
C SER A 136 -8.13 12.75 16.88
N CYS A 137 -7.87 11.46 16.75
CA CYS A 137 -8.21 10.66 15.58
C CYS A 137 -8.27 9.16 15.93
N ILE A 138 -8.81 8.36 15.01
CA ILE A 138 -8.80 6.90 15.08
C ILE A 138 -7.83 6.36 14.02
N VAL A 139 -6.97 5.44 14.42
CA VAL A 139 -6.05 4.69 13.56
C VAL A 139 -6.47 3.22 13.56
N MET A 140 -7.03 2.76 12.45
CA MET A 140 -7.48 1.39 12.23
C MET A 140 -6.49 0.64 11.34
N LEU A 141 -5.83 -0.38 11.89
CA LEU A 141 -4.74 -1.13 11.23
C LEU A 141 -5.16 -2.53 10.77
N THR A 142 -6.45 -2.73 10.48
CA THR A 142 -6.98 -4.00 9.99
C THR A 142 -8.15 -3.78 9.05
N LYS A 143 -8.30 -4.65 8.05
CA LYS A 143 -9.56 -4.80 7.32
C LYS A 143 -10.66 -5.30 8.28
N THR A 144 -11.91 -5.05 7.92
CA THR A 144 -13.09 -5.57 8.65
C THR A 144 -13.20 -7.09 8.52
N PHE A 145 -12.85 -7.63 7.35
CA PHE A 145 -12.80 -9.06 7.06
C PHE A 145 -11.42 -9.46 6.52
N ASP A 146 -10.98 -10.66 6.88
CA ASP A 146 -9.86 -11.33 6.23
C ASP A 146 -10.27 -12.74 5.83
N PHE A 147 -10.28 -13.02 4.52
CA PHE A 147 -10.92 -14.19 3.92
C PHE A 147 -12.36 -14.39 4.42
N ILE A 148 -12.57 -15.34 5.33
CA ILE A 148 -13.88 -15.69 5.92
C ILE A 148 -14.03 -15.18 7.36
N LYS A 149 -12.97 -14.62 7.95
CA LYS A 149 -12.94 -14.25 9.37
C LYS A 149 -13.26 -12.77 9.54
N VAL A 150 -14.21 -12.47 10.42
CA VAL A 150 -14.46 -11.10 10.91
C VAL A 150 -13.33 -10.70 11.84
N MET A 151 -12.62 -9.63 11.48
CA MET A 151 -11.51 -9.09 12.25
C MET A 151 -11.95 -7.89 13.08
N CYS A 152 -12.81 -7.04 12.51
CA CYS A 152 -13.37 -5.86 13.15
C CYS A 152 -14.72 -5.58 12.49
N ILE A 153 -15.75 -5.26 13.27
CA ILE A 153 -16.98 -4.82 12.63
C ILE A 153 -16.76 -3.44 11.99
N GLN A 154 -17.53 -3.14 10.96
CA GLN A 154 -17.61 -1.77 10.47
C GLN A 154 -18.41 -0.95 11.47
N TYR A 155 -17.75 -0.01 12.15
CA TYR A 155 -18.36 0.86 13.18
C TYR A 155 -18.66 2.27 12.66
N TRP A 156 -18.68 2.44 11.33
CA TRP A 156 -19.04 3.69 10.66
C TRP A 156 -20.08 3.41 9.58
N PRO A 157 -20.94 4.39 9.24
CA PRO A 157 -21.97 4.20 8.24
C PRO A 157 -21.41 3.74 6.89
N SER A 158 -22.10 2.78 6.26
CA SER A 158 -21.83 2.44 4.86
C SER A 158 -22.18 3.62 3.93
N PRO A 159 -21.60 3.72 2.72
CA PRO A 159 -21.88 4.82 1.79
C PRO A 159 -23.36 5.00 1.43
N LYS A 160 -24.19 3.98 1.65
CA LYS A 160 -25.64 4.00 1.40
C LYS A 160 -26.45 4.57 2.57
N VAL A 161 -25.83 4.70 3.74
CA VAL A 161 -26.46 5.10 5.00
C VAL A 161 -25.94 6.48 5.41
N LYS A 162 -26.84 7.44 5.57
CA LYS A 162 -26.46 8.83 5.92
C LYS A 162 -25.84 8.93 7.32
N SER A 163 -26.43 8.22 8.28
CA SER A 163 -25.95 8.16 9.65
C SER A 163 -26.39 6.87 10.35
N GLU A 164 -25.61 6.44 11.32
CA GLU A 164 -25.89 5.31 12.19
C GLU A 164 -25.79 5.75 13.65
N SER A 165 -26.69 5.24 14.49
CA SER A 165 -26.72 5.56 15.92
C SER A 165 -26.08 4.43 16.72
N TYR A 166 -25.18 4.79 17.63
CA TYR A 166 -24.49 3.91 18.56
C TYR A 166 -24.73 4.44 19.97
N GLY A 167 -25.80 3.94 20.63
CA GLY A 167 -26.31 4.53 21.87
C GLY A 167 -26.77 5.97 21.67
N TYR A 168 -26.26 6.90 22.48
CA TYR A 168 -26.55 8.35 22.39
C TYR A 168 -25.74 9.07 21.30
N LEU A 169 -24.85 8.38 20.59
CA LEU A 169 -24.01 9.00 19.57
C LEU A 169 -24.54 8.70 18.17
N SER A 170 -24.65 9.73 17.34
CA SER A 170 -25.01 9.63 15.93
C SER A 170 -23.78 9.90 15.07
N ILE A 171 -23.40 8.93 14.25
CA ILE A 171 -22.19 8.94 13.44
C ILE A 171 -22.57 9.14 11.98
N SER A 172 -21.92 10.08 11.30
CA SER A 172 -22.04 10.26 9.84
C SER A 172 -20.69 10.47 9.19
N VAL A 173 -20.52 9.99 7.95
CA VAL A 173 -19.30 10.20 7.17
C VAL A 173 -19.52 11.41 6.26
N LEU A 174 -18.75 12.47 6.48
CA LEU A 174 -18.82 13.70 5.69
C LEU A 174 -18.00 13.60 4.41
N HIS A 175 -16.81 12.99 4.52
CA HIS A 175 -15.88 12.85 3.41
C HIS A 175 -15.07 11.56 3.56
N GLU A 176 -14.83 10.87 2.45
CA GLU A 176 -13.97 9.70 2.37
C GLU A 176 -12.97 9.89 1.23
N GLU A 177 -11.70 9.74 1.57
CA GLU A 177 -10.57 9.76 0.65
C GLU A 177 -9.97 8.35 0.59
N GLU A 178 -9.82 7.82 -0.62
CA GLU A 178 -9.32 6.46 -0.85
C GLU A 178 -7.94 6.50 -1.50
N LEU A 179 -6.96 5.89 -0.84
CA LEU A 179 -5.60 5.69 -1.34
C LEU A 179 -5.30 4.19 -1.46
N ALA A 180 -4.25 3.84 -2.21
CA ALA A 180 -3.97 2.44 -2.52
C ALA A 180 -3.79 1.53 -1.29
N ASN A 181 -3.22 2.07 -0.20
CA ASN A 181 -2.90 1.32 1.01
C ASN A 181 -3.82 1.63 2.21
N PHE A 182 -4.56 2.74 2.18
CA PHE A 182 -5.36 3.22 3.30
C PHE A 182 -6.45 4.20 2.88
N HIS A 183 -7.42 4.41 3.76
CA HIS A 183 -8.54 5.33 3.58
C HIS A 183 -8.51 6.38 4.69
N ILE A 184 -8.95 7.60 4.39
CA ILE A 184 -9.12 8.67 5.37
C ILE A 184 -10.59 9.07 5.37
N ARG A 185 -11.26 8.98 6.52
CA ARG A 185 -12.65 9.40 6.68
C ARG A 185 -12.75 10.58 7.63
N THR A 186 -13.47 11.62 7.21
CA THR A 186 -13.93 12.69 8.09
C THR A 186 -15.31 12.31 8.61
N ILE A 187 -15.39 12.04 9.91
CA ILE A 187 -16.57 11.55 10.60
C ILE A 187 -17.13 12.68 11.45
N LYS A 188 -18.43 12.94 11.34
CA LYS A 188 -19.17 13.79 12.27
C LYS A 188 -19.79 12.90 13.34
N VAL A 189 -19.59 13.29 14.59
CA VAL A 189 -20.13 12.63 15.77
C VAL A 189 -21.04 13.65 16.48
N VAL A 190 -22.31 13.32 16.64
CA VAL A 190 -23.29 14.17 17.34
C VAL A 190 -23.79 13.44 18.57
N PHE A 191 -23.71 14.08 19.73
CA PHE A 191 -24.29 13.57 20.96
C PHE A 191 -25.76 13.96 21.03
N LYS A 192 -26.63 12.95 21.04
CA LYS A 192 -28.09 13.08 21.08
C LYS A 192 -28.57 12.80 22.50
N GLU A 193 -28.62 13.83 23.31
CA GLU A 193 -29.38 13.84 24.56
C GLU A 193 -30.67 14.67 24.36
N ASN A 194 -31.70 14.45 25.18
CA ASN A 194 -32.96 15.20 25.12
C ASN A 194 -32.81 16.66 25.62
N THR A 195 -31.72 17.32 25.25
CA THR A 195 -31.35 18.69 25.61
C THR A 195 -31.40 19.59 24.37
N GLU A 196 -31.60 20.90 24.55
CA GLU A 196 -31.68 21.86 23.42
C GLU A 196 -30.34 22.10 22.72
N GLU A 197 -29.22 21.72 23.34
CA GLU A 197 -27.87 21.84 22.78
C GLU A 197 -27.37 20.48 22.24
N GLU A 198 -27.22 20.38 20.91
CA GLU A 198 -26.53 19.25 20.26
C GLU A 198 -25.01 19.51 20.25
N GLU A 199 -24.24 18.78 21.06
CA GLU A 199 -22.78 18.83 20.94
C GLU A 199 -22.33 18.02 19.72
N GLU A 200 -21.58 18.64 18.82
CA GLU A 200 -21.02 17.99 17.64
C GLU A 200 -19.49 18.07 17.61
N ARG A 201 -18.85 16.98 17.18
CA ARG A 201 -17.40 16.89 16.99
C ARG A 201 -17.09 16.31 15.63
N THR A 202 -16.00 16.77 15.03
CA THR A 202 -15.45 16.20 13.80
C THR A 202 -14.21 15.40 14.12
N LEU A 203 -14.23 14.12 13.76
CA LEU A 203 -13.17 13.15 14.00
C LEU A 203 -12.61 12.64 12.67
N LEU A 204 -11.32 12.29 12.66
CA LEU A 204 -10.71 11.62 11.52
C LEU A 204 -10.46 10.15 11.83
N GLN A 205 -10.78 9.29 10.87
CA GLN A 205 -10.41 7.89 10.90
C GLN A 205 -9.42 7.59 9.78
N PHE A 206 -8.24 7.11 10.14
CA PHE A 206 -7.21 6.61 9.25
C PHE A 206 -7.26 5.08 9.23
N HIS A 207 -7.75 4.50 8.13
CA HIS A 207 -7.96 3.06 7.99
C HIS A 207 -6.93 2.45 7.04
N TYR A 208 -5.89 1.83 7.58
CA TYR A 208 -4.88 1.11 6.82
C TYR A 208 -5.42 -0.26 6.36
N THR A 209 -5.64 -0.40 5.06
CA THR A 209 -6.28 -1.57 4.47
C THR A 209 -5.26 -2.63 4.05
N GLU A 210 -4.09 -2.26 3.53
CA GLU A 210 -3.15 -3.21 2.94
C GLU A 210 -2.12 -3.78 3.93
N TRP A 211 -2.59 -4.28 5.08
CA TRP A 211 -1.77 -4.98 6.08
C TRP A 211 -2.20 -6.45 6.21
N PRO A 212 -1.49 -7.40 5.57
CA PRO A 212 -1.83 -8.82 5.65
C PRO A 212 -1.76 -9.39 7.08
N CYS A 213 -2.49 -10.46 7.38
CA CYS A 213 -2.49 -11.08 8.73
C CYS A 213 -1.19 -11.77 9.11
N HIS A 214 -0.45 -12.29 8.13
CA HIS A 214 0.73 -13.12 8.39
C HIS A 214 2.06 -12.44 8.04
N THR A 215 2.02 -11.19 7.57
CA THR A 215 3.23 -10.44 7.18
C THR A 215 3.14 -8.98 7.64
N CYS A 216 4.27 -8.29 7.55
CA CYS A 216 4.30 -6.83 7.71
C CYS A 216 3.95 -6.15 6.37
N PRO A 217 3.47 -4.89 6.40
CA PRO A 217 3.22 -4.11 5.20
C PRO A 217 4.55 -3.63 4.63
N PHE A 218 4.50 -2.83 3.57
CA PHE A 218 5.70 -2.18 3.06
C PHE A 218 6.07 -0.95 3.89
N SER A 219 7.35 -0.77 4.19
CA SER A 219 7.86 0.33 5.01
C SER A 219 7.47 1.70 4.44
N ASN A 220 7.60 1.91 3.13
CA ASN A 220 7.18 3.16 2.49
C ASN A 220 5.68 3.46 2.66
N ALA A 221 4.83 2.43 2.63
CA ALA A 221 3.38 2.60 2.75
C ALA A 221 2.98 3.00 4.19
N ILE A 222 3.60 2.41 5.21
CA ILE A 222 3.32 2.78 6.61
C ILE A 222 3.93 4.15 6.98
N LEU A 223 5.09 4.50 6.41
CA LEU A 223 5.68 5.84 6.56
C LEU A 223 4.79 6.92 5.93
N GLU A 224 4.26 6.66 4.73
CA GLU A 224 3.31 7.56 4.08
C GLU A 224 2.01 7.70 4.89
N PHE A 225 1.49 6.60 5.41
CA PHE A 225 0.34 6.61 6.31
C PHE A 225 0.57 7.48 7.55
N ARG A 226 1.71 7.30 8.24
CA ARG A 226 2.09 8.14 9.40
C ARG A 226 2.23 9.60 9.01
N ARG A 227 2.87 9.89 7.87
CA ARG A 227 3.05 11.26 7.35
C ARG A 227 1.68 11.94 7.17
N ARG A 228 0.74 11.30 6.47
CA ARG A 228 -0.61 11.85 6.24
C ARG A 228 -1.37 12.03 7.55
N MET A 229 -1.28 11.07 8.47
CA MET A 229 -1.89 11.18 9.78
C MET A 229 -1.38 12.40 10.55
N ARG A 230 -0.06 12.52 10.73
CA ARG A 230 0.53 13.62 11.51
C ARG A 230 0.34 14.98 10.84
N ALA A 231 0.40 15.05 9.51
CA ALA A 231 0.15 16.31 8.79
C ALA A 231 -1.24 16.90 9.09
N VAL A 232 -2.27 16.04 9.20
CA VAL A 232 -3.63 16.51 9.48
C VAL A 232 -3.88 16.68 10.98
N VAL A 233 -3.39 15.75 11.82
CA VAL A 233 -3.57 15.83 13.27
C VAL A 233 -2.89 17.08 13.84
N SER A 234 -1.63 17.34 13.49
CA SER A 234 -0.90 18.52 13.97
C SER A 234 -1.51 19.85 13.51
N ALA A 235 -2.16 19.88 12.34
CA ALA A 235 -2.84 21.07 11.84
C ALA A 235 -4.18 21.36 12.54
N ARG A 236 -4.85 20.33 13.09
CA ARG A 236 -6.18 20.45 13.69
C ARG A 236 -6.19 20.57 15.21
N THR A 237 -5.10 20.21 15.90
CA THR A 237 -5.14 20.02 17.36
C THR A 237 -4.10 20.85 18.11
N SER A 238 -4.47 22.09 18.44
CA SER A 238 -3.80 22.84 19.53
C SER A 238 -4.26 22.38 20.93
N GLN A 239 -5.30 21.52 21.03
CA GLN A 239 -5.90 21.01 22.28
C GLN A 239 -6.43 19.55 22.20
N GLY A 240 -5.81 18.65 21.44
CA GLY A 240 -6.36 17.31 21.17
C GLY A 240 -6.12 16.24 22.25
N GLY A 241 -7.12 15.39 22.48
CA GLY A 241 -7.03 14.15 23.28
C GLY A 241 -6.20 13.05 22.59
N PRO A 242 -6.12 11.84 23.19
CA PRO A 242 -5.25 10.75 22.71
C PRO A 242 -5.64 10.24 21.31
N ILE A 243 -4.66 9.70 20.60
CA ILE A 243 -4.89 8.98 19.34
C ILE A 243 -5.40 7.57 19.66
N VAL A 244 -6.58 7.21 19.18
CA VAL A 244 -7.14 5.88 19.38
C VAL A 244 -6.60 4.93 18.31
N VAL A 245 -5.77 3.97 18.68
CA VAL A 245 -5.17 3.00 17.76
C VAL A 245 -5.74 1.60 18.01
N HIS A 246 -6.23 0.96 16.96
CA HIS A 246 -6.68 -0.43 17.05
C HIS A 246 -6.29 -1.25 15.82
N CYS A 247 -6.27 -2.56 16.00
CA CYS A 247 -6.19 -3.53 14.92
C CYS A 247 -7.30 -4.56 15.13
N ASN A 248 -6.94 -5.86 15.14
CA ASN A 248 -7.86 -6.93 15.52
C ASN A 248 -7.94 -7.05 17.05
N ASP A 249 -6.82 -7.27 17.72
CA ASP A 249 -6.77 -7.47 19.18
C ASP A 249 -6.14 -6.30 19.96
N GLY A 250 -5.70 -5.26 19.24
CA GLY A 250 -4.98 -4.13 19.84
C GLY A 250 -3.60 -4.53 20.38
N GLY A 251 -2.95 -5.52 19.76
CA GLY A 251 -1.63 -6.02 20.15
C GLY A 251 -0.59 -5.82 19.04
N GLY A 252 -0.42 -6.83 18.17
CA GLY A 252 0.70 -6.92 17.23
C GLY A 252 0.87 -5.69 16.32
N ARG A 253 -0.08 -5.44 15.42
CA ARG A 253 -0.01 -4.33 14.45
C ARG A 253 -0.05 -2.96 15.12
N SER A 254 -0.89 -2.80 16.15
CA SER A 254 -0.95 -1.58 16.95
C SER A 254 0.41 -1.27 17.57
N GLY A 255 1.08 -2.24 18.18
CA GLY A 255 2.41 -2.06 18.74
C GLY A 255 3.49 -1.72 17.71
N VAL A 256 3.43 -2.32 16.53
CA VAL A 256 4.35 -1.97 15.41
C VAL A 256 4.16 -0.52 14.99
N PHE A 257 2.91 -0.09 14.79
CA PHE A 257 2.62 1.29 14.40
C PHE A 257 3.04 2.29 15.48
N LEU A 258 2.70 2.04 16.75
CA LEU A 258 3.12 2.89 17.88
C LEU A 258 4.64 2.99 17.95
N ALA A 259 5.35 1.88 17.79
CA ALA A 259 6.81 1.87 17.86
C ALA A 259 7.45 2.68 16.73
N ILE A 260 6.89 2.64 15.52
CA ILE A 260 7.37 3.46 14.41
C ILE A 260 7.04 4.94 14.66
N ASP A 261 5.78 5.25 14.98
CA ASP A 261 5.32 6.64 15.15
C ASP A 261 6.03 7.37 16.29
N ALA A 262 6.14 6.73 17.48
CA ALA A 262 6.82 7.32 18.63
C ALA A 262 8.32 7.50 18.40
N ASN A 263 8.99 6.55 17.73
CA ASN A 263 10.41 6.70 17.41
C ASN A 263 10.66 7.79 16.35
N LEU A 264 9.77 7.94 15.37
CA LEU A 264 9.88 9.05 14.42
C LEU A 264 9.66 10.41 15.09
N GLU A 265 8.72 10.50 16.04
CA GLU A 265 8.52 11.69 16.86
C GLU A 265 9.77 12.00 17.71
N LEU A 266 10.36 10.98 18.35
CA LEU A 266 11.62 11.11 19.10
C LEU A 266 12.77 11.56 18.19
N ALA A 267 12.87 11.06 16.96
CA ALA A 267 13.92 11.47 16.03
C ALA A 267 13.76 12.90 15.53
N GLU A 268 12.52 13.37 15.37
CA GLU A 268 12.21 14.75 14.98
C GLU A 268 12.66 15.75 16.07
N GLU A 269 12.66 15.36 17.36
CA GLU A 269 13.00 16.22 18.49
C GLU A 269 14.42 16.02 19.06
N GLU A 270 14.90 14.76 19.17
CA GLU A 270 16.13 14.40 19.89
C GLU A 270 17.20 13.70 19.02
N ASP A 271 17.01 13.58 17.69
CA ASP A 271 17.97 12.93 16.78
C ASP A 271 18.41 11.51 17.23
N CYS A 272 17.48 10.74 17.81
CA CYS A 272 17.72 9.36 18.20
C CYS A 272 16.49 8.46 18.10
N PHE A 273 16.73 7.14 18.13
CA PHE A 273 15.69 6.11 18.21
C PHE A 273 15.88 5.23 19.44
N ASP A 274 14.81 4.92 20.17
CA ASP A 274 14.78 3.97 21.27
C ASP A 274 13.79 2.82 21.03
N VAL A 275 14.11 1.97 20.04
CA VAL A 275 13.25 0.85 19.64
C VAL A 275 13.14 -0.21 20.74
N PHE A 276 14.24 -0.53 21.41
CA PHE A 276 14.28 -1.55 22.46
C PHE A 276 13.61 -1.09 23.76
N GLY A 277 13.94 0.12 24.24
CA GLY A 277 13.33 0.68 25.44
C GLY A 277 11.83 0.85 25.27
N TYR A 278 11.39 1.34 24.11
CA TYR A 278 9.97 1.47 23.82
C TYR A 278 9.24 0.13 23.74
N LEU A 279 9.83 -0.92 23.14
CA LEU A 279 9.21 -2.26 23.16
C LEU A 279 8.98 -2.75 24.61
N LYS A 280 9.96 -2.54 25.50
CA LYS A 280 9.82 -2.92 26.91
C LYS A 280 8.68 -2.16 27.59
N MET A 281 8.60 -0.85 27.35
CA MET A 281 7.51 0.00 27.85
C MET A 281 6.16 -0.47 27.31
N LEU A 282 6.02 -0.71 26.01
CA LEU A 282 4.78 -1.22 25.40
C LEU A 282 4.33 -2.54 26.05
N ARG A 283 5.26 -3.46 26.34
CA ARG A 283 4.97 -4.74 27.02
C ARG A 283 4.56 -4.58 28.47
N GLN A 284 5.03 -3.52 29.16
CA GLN A 284 4.59 -3.14 30.51
C GLN A 284 3.21 -2.49 30.51
N SER A 285 2.90 -1.71 29.47
CA SER A 285 1.64 -0.98 29.35
C SER A 285 0.48 -1.85 28.88
N ARG A 286 0.72 -2.85 28.02
CA ARG A 286 -0.35 -3.71 27.51
C ARG A 286 0.15 -5.08 27.06
N LYS A 287 -0.64 -6.13 27.34
CA LYS A 287 -0.33 -7.49 26.87
C LYS A 287 -0.45 -7.59 25.35
N GLY A 288 0.44 -8.39 24.74
CA GLY A 288 0.36 -8.71 23.31
C GLY A 288 0.97 -7.70 22.34
N MET A 289 1.55 -6.59 22.82
CA MET A 289 2.18 -5.58 21.97
C MET A 289 3.39 -6.13 21.20
N ILE A 290 3.43 -6.00 19.87
CA ILE A 290 4.47 -6.55 18.99
C ILE A 290 4.62 -8.07 19.19
N GLU A 291 3.81 -8.85 18.48
CA GLU A 291 3.56 -10.26 18.71
C GLU A 291 4.81 -11.14 18.51
N ASN A 292 5.60 -10.86 17.48
CA ASN A 292 6.67 -11.75 17.04
C ASN A 292 7.94 -10.99 16.61
N LEU A 293 9.01 -11.76 16.41
CA LEU A 293 10.32 -11.24 16.06
C LEU A 293 10.36 -10.53 14.70
N ASP A 294 9.53 -10.95 13.74
CA ASP A 294 9.54 -10.36 12.40
C ASP A 294 8.86 -8.99 12.38
N GLN A 295 7.82 -8.80 13.20
CA GLN A 295 7.28 -7.47 13.50
C GLN A 295 8.32 -6.57 14.16
N TYR A 296 9.14 -7.10 15.08
CA TYR A 296 10.20 -6.32 15.72
C TYR A 296 11.31 -5.90 14.74
N LYS A 297 11.77 -6.81 13.88
CA LYS A 297 12.73 -6.50 12.80
C LYS A 297 12.16 -5.46 11.84
N PHE A 298 10.88 -5.59 11.48
CA PHE A 298 10.23 -4.67 10.56
C PHE A 298 10.23 -3.22 11.06
N ILE A 299 10.17 -2.99 12.39
CA ILE A 299 10.30 -1.64 12.96
C ILE A 299 11.69 -1.07 12.65
N TYR A 300 12.76 -1.84 12.88
CA TYR A 300 14.13 -1.42 12.54
C TYR A 300 14.29 -1.17 11.04
N ASP A 301 13.79 -2.09 10.20
CA ASP A 301 13.88 -1.95 8.74
C ASP A 301 13.14 -0.69 8.26
N THR A 302 12.00 -0.35 8.88
CA THR A 302 11.21 0.83 8.53
C THR A 302 11.87 2.13 8.98
N LEU A 303 12.43 2.17 10.19
CA LEU A 303 13.17 3.35 10.68
C LEU A 303 14.49 3.55 9.90
N GLU A 304 15.17 2.47 9.52
CA GLU A 304 16.34 2.52 8.65
C GLU A 304 15.96 3.06 7.26
N GLU A 305 14.85 2.58 6.70
CA GLU A 305 14.33 3.07 5.43
C GLU A 305 14.01 4.57 5.47
N TYR A 306 13.38 5.05 6.55
CA TYR A 306 13.12 6.48 6.76
C TYR A 306 14.42 7.31 6.69
N LEU A 307 15.48 6.87 7.37
CA LEU A 307 16.78 7.57 7.34
C LEU A 307 17.46 7.53 5.97
N ILE A 308 17.40 6.39 5.27
CA ILE A 308 18.03 6.26 3.95
C ILE A 308 17.28 7.13 2.94
N CYS A 309 15.94 7.03 2.88
CA CYS A 309 15.11 7.74 1.93
C CYS A 309 15.05 9.24 2.20
N GLY A 310 14.91 9.64 3.46
CA GLY A 310 14.66 11.03 3.83
C GLY A 310 13.36 11.58 3.22
N ILE A 311 13.25 12.91 3.19
CA ILE A 311 12.10 13.63 2.65
C ILE A 311 12.31 13.85 1.15
N THR A 312 11.49 13.19 0.32
CA THR A 312 11.59 13.23 -1.15
C THR A 312 10.46 13.98 -1.84
N TRP A 313 9.35 14.19 -1.15
CA TRP A 313 8.21 14.94 -1.66
C TRP A 313 8.42 16.45 -1.58
N PHE A 314 7.76 17.20 -2.46
CA PHE A 314 7.73 18.66 -2.41
C PHE A 314 6.46 19.22 -3.08
N PRO A 315 6.05 20.47 -2.77
CA PRO A 315 4.88 21.09 -3.39
C PRO A 315 5.04 21.30 -4.90
N VAL A 316 3.94 21.15 -5.66
CA VAL A 316 3.93 21.31 -7.13
C VAL A 316 4.51 22.65 -7.60
N LYS A 317 4.30 23.73 -6.84
CA LYS A 317 4.84 25.07 -7.12
C LYS A 317 6.38 25.10 -7.23
N GLU A 318 7.08 24.19 -6.56
CA GLU A 318 8.55 24.12 -6.57
C GLU A 318 9.10 23.23 -7.70
N LEU A 319 8.24 22.52 -8.44
CA LEU A 319 8.65 21.48 -9.40
C LEU A 319 9.69 21.98 -10.40
N SER A 320 9.40 23.05 -11.13
CA SER A 320 10.32 23.62 -12.13
C SER A 320 11.68 24.01 -11.55
N GLN A 321 11.71 24.52 -10.31
CA GLN A 321 12.94 24.90 -9.63
C GLN A 321 13.73 23.66 -9.18
N ARG A 322 13.06 22.68 -8.57
CA ARG A 322 13.67 21.43 -8.12
C ARG A 322 14.28 20.66 -9.29
N LEU A 323 13.64 20.59 -10.45
CA LEU A 323 14.20 19.95 -11.65
C LEU A 323 15.53 20.58 -12.08
N LYS A 324 15.59 21.92 -12.07
CA LYS A 324 16.85 22.65 -12.37
C LYS A 324 17.92 22.34 -11.35
N GLN A 325 17.61 22.41 -10.06
CA GLN A 325 18.56 22.11 -8.97
C GLN A 325 19.08 20.68 -9.06
N LYS A 326 18.19 19.69 -9.23
CA LYS A 326 18.54 18.28 -9.36
C LYS A 326 19.44 17.96 -10.55
N SER A 327 19.42 18.80 -11.59
CA SER A 327 20.26 18.64 -12.78
C SER A 327 21.71 19.07 -12.56
N ILE A 328 21.96 19.95 -11.58
CA ILE A 328 23.30 20.47 -11.26
C ILE A 328 24.15 19.34 -10.70
N LYS A 329 25.35 19.18 -11.24
CA LYS A 329 26.33 18.21 -10.74
C LYS A 329 27.04 18.77 -9.53
N ASN A 330 27.22 17.96 -8.50
CA ASN A 330 28.08 18.32 -7.38
C ASN A 330 29.53 18.50 -7.87
N PRO A 331 30.22 19.61 -7.52
CA PRO A 331 31.58 19.89 -7.99
C PRO A 331 32.61 18.80 -7.63
N ILE A 332 32.42 18.13 -6.49
CA ILE A 332 33.36 17.13 -5.96
C ILE A 332 33.03 15.75 -6.53
N THR A 333 31.78 15.29 -6.36
CA THR A 333 31.41 13.92 -6.74
C THR A 333 31.12 13.77 -8.22
N LYS A 334 30.91 14.88 -8.95
CA LYS A 334 30.48 14.94 -10.37
C LYS A 334 29.15 14.24 -10.66
N ILE A 335 28.42 13.86 -9.61
CA ILE A 335 27.13 13.18 -9.66
C ILE A 335 26.04 14.21 -9.42
N ASN A 336 24.94 14.13 -10.17
CA ASN A 336 23.76 14.97 -9.93
C ASN A 336 22.75 14.26 -9.03
N GLU A 337 21.73 14.98 -8.58
CA GLU A 337 20.77 14.45 -7.61
C GLU A 337 19.94 13.30 -8.18
N TYR A 338 19.56 13.37 -9.47
CA TYR A 338 18.86 12.28 -10.16
C TYR A 338 19.64 10.96 -10.13
N GLN A 339 20.95 11.03 -10.34
CA GLN A 339 21.83 9.85 -10.28
C GLN A 339 21.90 9.28 -8.87
N LYS A 340 22.02 10.15 -7.87
CA LYS A 340 22.08 9.74 -6.46
C LYS A 340 20.79 9.03 -6.04
N GLU A 341 19.64 9.65 -6.33
CA GLU A 341 18.31 9.09 -6.05
C GLU A 341 18.09 7.75 -6.76
N TYR A 342 18.36 7.69 -8.06
CA TYR A 342 18.16 6.46 -8.83
C TYR A 342 19.04 5.31 -8.31
N GLN A 343 20.32 5.58 -8.00
CA GLN A 343 21.19 4.59 -7.38
C GLN A 343 20.67 4.12 -6.03
N GLN A 344 20.07 5.02 -5.24
CA GLN A 344 19.48 4.69 -3.96
C GLN A 344 18.25 3.80 -4.10
N ILE A 345 17.34 4.13 -5.02
CA ILE A 345 16.18 3.29 -5.34
C ILE A 345 16.64 1.88 -5.77
N CYS A 346 17.65 1.79 -6.65
CA CYS A 346 18.20 0.51 -7.10
C CYS A 346 18.77 -0.33 -5.94
N LYS A 347 19.39 0.30 -4.93
CA LYS A 347 19.91 -0.39 -3.75
C LYS A 347 18.80 -0.89 -2.82
N GLN A 348 17.69 -0.17 -2.74
CA GLN A 348 16.54 -0.51 -1.88
C GLN A 348 15.51 -1.42 -2.55
N THR A 349 15.60 -1.61 -3.87
CA THR A 349 14.68 -2.47 -4.62
C THR A 349 14.85 -3.93 -4.14
N PRO A 350 13.76 -4.67 -3.88
CA PRO A 350 13.83 -6.05 -3.43
C PRO A 350 14.56 -6.93 -4.45
N ARG A 351 15.29 -7.93 -3.94
CA ARG A 351 15.95 -8.96 -4.77
C ARG A 351 15.15 -10.25 -4.62
N PHE A 352 14.49 -10.66 -5.72
CA PHE A 352 13.75 -11.91 -5.76
C PHE A 352 14.69 -13.07 -6.07
N THR A 353 14.54 -14.15 -5.32
CA THR A 353 15.23 -15.41 -5.53
C THR A 353 14.51 -16.25 -6.60
N ILE A 354 15.16 -17.29 -7.10
CA ILE A 354 14.53 -18.27 -8.00
C ILE A 354 13.29 -18.90 -7.36
N GLY A 355 13.30 -19.08 -6.03
CA GLY A 355 12.16 -19.61 -5.27
C GLY A 355 10.97 -18.66 -5.24
N ASP A 356 11.22 -17.35 -5.17
CA ASP A 356 10.16 -16.33 -5.22
C ASP A 356 9.52 -16.23 -6.62
N CYS A 357 10.21 -16.69 -7.65
CA CYS A 357 9.78 -16.71 -9.05
C CYS A 357 9.58 -18.14 -9.59
N ALA A 358 9.29 -19.10 -8.71
CA ALA A 358 9.25 -20.52 -9.07
C ALA A 358 8.26 -20.80 -10.21
N GLY A 359 7.09 -20.15 -10.22
CA GLY A 359 6.08 -20.28 -11.27
C GLY A 359 6.62 -20.03 -12.67
N GLY A 360 7.40 -18.96 -12.87
CA GLY A 360 7.95 -18.61 -14.19
C GLY A 360 9.10 -19.50 -14.65
N HIS A 361 9.79 -20.17 -13.73
CA HIS A 361 10.91 -21.07 -14.01
C HIS A 361 10.49 -22.53 -14.23
N ARG A 362 9.19 -22.87 -14.10
CA ARG A 362 8.68 -24.21 -14.44
C ARG A 362 8.94 -24.54 -15.90
N GLY A 363 9.17 -25.83 -16.20
CA GLY A 363 9.47 -26.31 -17.56
C GLY A 363 8.45 -25.84 -18.60
N ASP A 364 7.16 -25.96 -18.26
CA ASP A 364 6.03 -25.60 -19.15
C ASP A 364 5.83 -24.08 -19.32
N ASN A 365 6.41 -23.28 -18.43
CA ASN A 365 6.26 -21.81 -18.43
C ASN A 365 7.48 -21.09 -19.00
N ARG A 366 8.63 -21.78 -19.11
CA ARG A 366 9.90 -21.16 -19.50
C ARG A 366 9.82 -20.53 -20.90
N GLU A 367 9.14 -21.19 -21.83
CA GLU A 367 8.94 -20.71 -23.20
C GLU A 367 7.92 -19.57 -23.32
N LYS A 368 7.13 -19.31 -22.26
CA LYS A 368 6.15 -18.21 -22.20
C LYS A 368 6.78 -16.86 -21.83
N ASN A 369 8.11 -16.81 -21.65
CA ASN A 369 8.86 -15.61 -21.30
C ASN A 369 9.76 -15.19 -22.48
N ARG A 370 9.76 -13.90 -22.84
CA ARG A 370 10.76 -13.39 -23.80
C ARG A 370 12.18 -13.47 -23.26
N ASP A 371 12.33 -13.29 -21.95
CA ASP A 371 13.59 -13.35 -21.24
C ASP A 371 13.46 -14.23 -19.99
N VAL A 372 14.14 -15.36 -20.00
CA VAL A 372 14.10 -16.36 -18.92
C VAL A 372 14.70 -15.82 -17.62
N LEU A 373 15.55 -14.79 -17.69
CA LEU A 373 16.12 -14.15 -16.50
C LEU A 373 15.14 -13.17 -15.85
N ILE A 374 14.05 -12.82 -16.54
CA ILE A 374 13.12 -11.78 -16.10
C ILE A 374 11.71 -12.36 -16.10
N VAL A 375 11.44 -13.03 -15.00
CA VAL A 375 10.18 -13.67 -14.66
C VAL A 375 9.50 -12.92 -13.51
N PRO A 376 8.17 -12.90 -13.45
CA PRO A 376 7.47 -12.25 -12.36
C PRO A 376 7.59 -13.06 -11.07
N PRO A 377 7.70 -12.41 -9.90
CA PRO A 377 7.57 -13.07 -8.61
C PRO A 377 6.13 -13.57 -8.39
N ASP A 378 6.00 -14.76 -7.79
CA ASP A 378 4.72 -15.46 -7.62
C ASP A 378 3.73 -14.68 -6.74
N ASN A 379 4.23 -13.88 -5.79
CA ASN A 379 3.37 -13.05 -4.93
C ASN A 379 2.74 -11.84 -5.64
N PHE A 380 3.29 -11.41 -6.79
CA PHE A 380 2.83 -10.23 -7.51
C PHE A 380 2.33 -10.52 -8.92
N ARG A 381 2.39 -11.77 -9.39
CA ARG A 381 1.87 -12.15 -10.70
C ARG A 381 0.35 -12.37 -10.69
N PRO A 382 -0.33 -12.14 -11.83
CA PRO A 382 -1.66 -12.67 -12.04
C PRO A 382 -1.65 -14.20 -12.20
N TYR A 383 -2.72 -14.81 -11.73
CA TYR A 383 -3.01 -16.24 -11.82
C TYR A 383 -4.19 -16.41 -12.80
N LEU A 384 -3.93 -17.00 -13.95
CA LEU A 384 -4.96 -17.21 -14.96
C LEU A 384 -5.91 -18.32 -14.55
N THR A 385 -7.20 -18.12 -14.77
CA THR A 385 -8.29 -19.06 -14.44
C THR A 385 -9.00 -19.58 -15.68
N SER A 386 -8.99 -18.83 -16.78
CA SER A 386 -9.56 -19.26 -18.05
C SER A 386 -8.74 -20.38 -18.69
N PHE A 387 -9.34 -21.55 -18.84
CA PHE A 387 -8.74 -22.72 -19.47
C PHE A 387 -8.38 -22.47 -20.96
N GLN A 388 -7.13 -22.70 -21.38
CA GLN A 388 -6.71 -22.64 -22.80
C GLN A 388 -6.34 -24.00 -23.40
N GLY A 389 -6.73 -25.13 -22.78
CA GLY A 389 -6.42 -26.48 -23.25
C GLY A 389 -5.56 -27.28 -22.27
N ASN A 390 -5.20 -28.51 -22.65
CA ASN A 390 -4.55 -29.48 -21.76
C ASN A 390 -3.11 -29.11 -21.37
N SER A 391 -2.43 -28.30 -22.19
CA SER A 391 -1.07 -27.80 -21.93
C SER A 391 -1.06 -26.44 -21.22
N PHE A 392 -2.22 -25.98 -20.74
CA PHE A 392 -2.36 -24.66 -20.15
C PHE A 392 -1.86 -24.63 -18.70
N THR A 393 -1.29 -23.50 -18.32
CA THR A 393 -0.83 -23.21 -16.97
C THR A 393 -1.48 -21.90 -16.52
N ASP A 394 -1.54 -21.67 -15.22
CA ASP A 394 -2.04 -20.44 -14.59
C ASP A 394 -1.11 -19.23 -14.80
N TYR A 395 -0.17 -19.29 -15.75
CA TYR A 395 0.98 -18.42 -15.84
C TYR A 395 0.98 -17.53 -17.08
N ILE A 396 1.30 -16.26 -16.86
CA ILE A 396 1.70 -15.28 -17.87
C ILE A 396 2.79 -14.39 -17.27
N ASN A 397 3.72 -13.91 -18.10
CA ASN A 397 4.78 -13.00 -17.65
C ASN A 397 4.25 -11.57 -17.43
N ALA A 398 3.52 -11.38 -16.33
CA ALA A 398 2.96 -10.11 -15.93
C ALA A 398 3.08 -9.89 -14.42
N VAL A 399 3.01 -8.63 -13.98
CA VAL A 399 2.96 -8.25 -12.56
C VAL A 399 1.87 -7.22 -12.32
N PHE A 400 1.21 -7.31 -11.17
CA PHE A 400 0.40 -6.22 -10.63
C PHE A 400 1.31 -5.09 -10.19
N VAL A 401 0.88 -3.87 -10.46
CA VAL A 401 1.52 -2.64 -10.00
C VAL A 401 0.43 -1.76 -9.42
N ASP A 402 0.65 -1.31 -8.18
CA ASP A 402 -0.25 -0.36 -7.52
C ASP A 402 -0.16 1.02 -8.18
N GLY A 403 -1.28 1.72 -8.26
CA GLY A 403 -1.26 3.17 -8.50
C GLY A 403 -1.26 3.94 -7.20
N TYR A 404 -1.66 5.21 -7.24
CA TYR A 404 -1.66 6.04 -6.04
C TYR A 404 -2.94 5.86 -5.24
N THR A 405 -4.07 5.80 -5.95
CA THR A 405 -5.40 5.72 -5.34
C THR A 405 -5.89 4.30 -5.12
N LYS A 406 -5.42 3.34 -5.93
CA LYS A 406 -5.90 1.95 -5.90
C LYS A 406 -4.77 0.92 -5.90
N PRO A 407 -4.88 -0.15 -5.10
CA PRO A 407 -3.97 -1.28 -5.21
C PRO A 407 -4.24 -2.05 -6.51
N ARG A 408 -3.20 -2.66 -7.08
CA ARG A 408 -3.27 -3.49 -8.30
C ARG A 408 -3.95 -2.80 -9.49
N GLU A 409 -3.81 -1.49 -9.59
CA GLU A 409 -4.44 -0.66 -10.62
C GLU A 409 -3.93 -0.97 -12.03
N TYR A 410 -2.66 -1.36 -12.15
CA TYR A 410 -2.02 -1.66 -13.41
C TYR A 410 -1.57 -3.12 -13.45
N ILE A 411 -1.64 -3.73 -14.63
CA ILE A 411 -1.00 -5.01 -14.92
C ILE A 411 0.07 -4.78 -15.98
N VAL A 412 1.33 -4.92 -15.61
CA VAL A 412 2.46 -4.73 -16.53
C VAL A 412 2.83 -6.06 -17.14
N THR A 413 2.86 -6.14 -18.47
CA THR A 413 3.22 -7.36 -19.20
C THR A 413 4.11 -7.05 -20.39
N GLU A 414 4.86 -8.06 -20.82
CA GLU A 414 5.62 -8.02 -22.06
C GLU A 414 4.70 -8.22 -23.28
N TRP A 415 5.22 -7.91 -24.46
CA TRP A 415 4.46 -8.15 -25.69
C TRP A 415 4.19 -9.65 -25.85
N PRO A 416 2.96 -10.11 -26.12
CA PRO A 416 2.66 -11.54 -26.24
C PRO A 416 3.54 -12.26 -27.28
N LEU A 417 4.05 -13.44 -26.93
CA LEU A 417 4.76 -14.32 -27.86
C LEU A 417 3.79 -14.89 -28.90
N LYS A 418 4.29 -15.61 -29.91
CA LYS A 418 3.43 -16.21 -30.95
C LYS A 418 2.40 -17.21 -30.40
N HIS A 419 2.72 -17.90 -29.30
CA HIS A 419 1.87 -18.93 -28.70
C HIS A 419 1.12 -18.46 -27.44
N THR A 420 1.41 -17.27 -26.89
CA THR A 420 0.74 -16.73 -25.68
C THR A 420 -0.40 -15.71 -25.89
N PRO A 421 -0.93 -15.39 -27.10
CA PRO A 421 -2.05 -14.44 -27.19
C PRO A 421 -3.32 -14.93 -26.48
N GLY A 422 -3.56 -16.24 -26.41
CA GLY A 422 -4.68 -16.81 -25.65
C GLY A 422 -4.54 -16.56 -24.15
N ASP A 423 -3.32 -16.70 -23.61
CA ASP A 423 -2.98 -16.40 -22.21
C ASP A 423 -3.15 -14.89 -21.92
N PHE A 424 -2.77 -14.03 -22.88
CA PHE A 424 -2.99 -12.58 -22.78
C PHE A 424 -4.49 -12.22 -22.72
N TRP A 425 -5.33 -12.82 -23.56
CA TRP A 425 -6.77 -12.56 -23.49
C TRP A 425 -7.43 -13.22 -22.27
N SER A 426 -6.85 -14.29 -21.73
CA SER A 426 -7.23 -14.82 -20.41
C SER A 426 -6.98 -13.78 -19.33
N LEU A 427 -5.81 -13.15 -19.33
CA LEU A 427 -5.46 -12.08 -18.39
C LEU A 427 -6.47 -10.92 -18.45
N VAL A 428 -6.75 -10.43 -19.66
CA VAL A 428 -7.66 -9.29 -19.86
C VAL A 428 -9.08 -9.63 -19.40
N TYR A 429 -9.56 -10.86 -19.67
CA TYR A 429 -10.91 -11.29 -19.33
C TYR A 429 -11.07 -11.65 -17.84
N ASP A 430 -10.17 -12.44 -17.28
CA ASP A 430 -10.26 -12.98 -15.91
C ASP A 430 -10.17 -11.88 -14.85
N TYR A 431 -9.42 -10.82 -15.14
CA TYR A 431 -9.25 -9.66 -14.26
C TYR A 431 -10.12 -8.47 -14.65
N GLU A 432 -11.07 -8.66 -15.58
CA GLU A 432 -12.01 -7.62 -16.03
C GLU A 432 -11.31 -6.30 -16.40
N CYS A 433 -10.21 -6.38 -17.15
CA CYS A 433 -9.39 -5.21 -17.44
C CYS A 433 -10.16 -4.18 -18.27
N SER A 434 -10.11 -2.91 -17.85
CA SER A 434 -10.86 -1.82 -18.48
C SER A 434 -10.23 -1.34 -19.78
N ALA A 435 -8.89 -1.30 -19.83
CA ALA A 435 -8.12 -0.81 -20.97
C ALA A 435 -6.81 -1.58 -21.18
N VAL A 436 -6.32 -1.58 -22.42
CA VAL A 436 -5.00 -2.09 -22.81
C VAL A 436 -4.19 -0.94 -23.41
N VAL A 437 -3.04 -0.62 -22.82
CA VAL A 437 -2.14 0.44 -23.27
C VAL A 437 -0.88 -0.18 -23.84
N ILE A 438 -0.57 0.13 -25.10
CA ILE A 438 0.60 -0.35 -25.83
C ILE A 438 1.55 0.81 -26.06
N LEU A 439 2.73 0.75 -25.46
CA LEU A 439 3.72 1.84 -25.46
C LEU A 439 4.79 1.69 -26.56
N CYS A 440 4.47 1.00 -27.65
CA CYS A 440 5.41 0.77 -28.74
C CYS A 440 4.72 0.43 -30.07
N VAL A 441 5.47 0.62 -31.15
CA VAL A 441 5.22 0.02 -32.46
C VAL A 441 6.43 -0.84 -32.80
N PRO A 442 6.41 -2.13 -32.44
CA PRO A 442 7.55 -3.00 -32.72
C PRO A 442 7.63 -3.34 -34.22
N PRO A 443 8.82 -3.64 -34.74
CA PRO A 443 8.98 -4.09 -36.12
C PRO A 443 8.28 -5.44 -36.34
N HIS A 444 7.76 -5.65 -37.56
CA HIS A 444 7.10 -6.90 -37.94
C HIS A 444 8.10 -8.09 -37.84
N GLY A 445 7.66 -9.20 -37.23
CA GLY A 445 8.48 -10.41 -37.05
C GLY A 445 8.31 -11.05 -35.67
N SER A 446 9.16 -10.67 -34.71
CA SER A 446 9.21 -11.23 -33.33
C SER A 446 8.09 -10.73 -32.39
N PHE A 447 7.28 -9.78 -32.87
CA PHE A 447 6.20 -9.14 -32.13
C PHE A 447 4.89 -9.30 -32.92
N PRO A 448 4.20 -10.44 -32.77
CA PRO A 448 2.97 -10.70 -33.51
C PRO A 448 1.83 -9.79 -33.03
N PRO A 449 0.97 -9.28 -33.92
CA PRO A 449 -0.23 -8.57 -33.50
C PRO A 449 -1.17 -9.52 -32.75
N PHE A 450 -1.63 -9.10 -31.58
CA PHE A 450 -2.49 -9.89 -30.68
C PHE A 450 -3.93 -9.37 -30.58
N TRP A 451 -4.29 -8.39 -31.41
CA TRP A 451 -5.66 -7.89 -31.58
C TRP A 451 -6.04 -7.87 -33.08
N PRO A 452 -7.34 -7.91 -33.43
CA PRO A 452 -7.75 -7.83 -34.82
C PRO A 452 -7.46 -6.44 -35.38
N GLU A 453 -6.53 -6.35 -36.33
CA GLU A 453 -6.23 -5.08 -37.05
C GLU A 453 -7.28 -4.79 -38.13
N GLY A 454 -7.95 -5.82 -38.65
CA GLY A 454 -9.03 -5.70 -39.62
C GLY A 454 -10.43 -5.66 -38.98
N ARG A 455 -11.47 -5.52 -39.82
CA ARG A 455 -12.88 -5.52 -39.37
C ARG A 455 -13.42 -6.91 -39.01
N HIS A 456 -12.67 -7.96 -39.30
CA HIS A 456 -13.09 -9.34 -39.04
C HIS A 456 -12.70 -9.77 -37.62
N SER A 457 -13.58 -10.54 -36.99
CA SER A 457 -13.27 -11.18 -35.72
C SER A 457 -12.12 -12.16 -35.89
N LYS A 458 -11.28 -12.25 -34.86
CA LYS A 458 -10.12 -13.14 -34.86
C LYS A 458 -10.10 -13.98 -33.59
N LYS A 459 -9.78 -15.26 -33.77
CA LYS A 459 -9.67 -16.23 -32.67
C LYS A 459 -8.27 -16.18 -32.06
N TYR A 460 -8.20 -16.20 -30.73
CA TYR A 460 -6.96 -16.24 -29.95
C TYR A 460 -7.05 -17.38 -28.94
N GLY A 461 -6.22 -18.41 -29.13
CA GLY A 461 -6.35 -19.65 -28.38
C GLY A 461 -7.64 -20.41 -28.73
N PRO A 462 -7.97 -21.49 -27.99
CA PRO A 462 -9.20 -22.25 -28.23
C PRO A 462 -10.47 -21.53 -27.76
N VAL A 463 -10.34 -20.58 -26.81
CA VAL A 463 -11.46 -20.03 -26.03
C VAL A 463 -11.92 -18.65 -26.48
N PHE A 464 -11.00 -17.75 -26.85
CA PHE A 464 -11.35 -16.35 -27.05
C PHE A 464 -11.53 -15.99 -28.52
N THR A 465 -12.61 -15.28 -28.80
CA THR A 465 -12.86 -14.61 -30.09
C THR A 465 -13.01 -13.12 -29.83
N ILE A 466 -12.17 -12.32 -30.49
CA ILE A 466 -12.15 -10.87 -30.32
C ILE A 466 -12.77 -10.23 -31.56
N ASP A 467 -13.84 -9.49 -31.35
CA ASP A 467 -14.53 -8.73 -32.38
C ASP A 467 -14.06 -7.28 -32.38
N HIS A 468 -13.78 -6.75 -33.56
CA HIS A 468 -13.52 -5.33 -33.76
C HIS A 468 -14.85 -4.56 -33.80
N ILE A 469 -15.06 -3.61 -32.89
CA ILE A 469 -16.23 -2.72 -32.90
C ILE A 469 -15.92 -1.46 -33.72
N SER A 470 -14.93 -0.68 -33.27
CA SER A 470 -14.55 0.59 -33.90
C SER A 470 -13.09 0.92 -33.65
N HIS A 471 -12.51 1.84 -34.43
CA HIS A 471 -11.17 2.38 -34.19
C HIS A 471 -11.11 3.85 -34.56
N THR A 472 -10.22 4.58 -33.90
CA THR A 472 -9.91 5.99 -34.21
C THR A 472 -8.41 6.17 -34.26
N HIS A 473 -7.93 6.99 -35.20
CA HIS A 473 -6.50 7.27 -35.35
C HIS A 473 -6.27 8.77 -35.19
N TYR A 474 -5.53 9.11 -34.15
CA TYR A 474 -5.07 10.46 -33.84
C TYR A 474 -3.58 10.58 -34.19
N THR A 475 -3.07 11.80 -34.16
CA THR A 475 -1.62 12.03 -34.30
C THR A 475 -0.88 11.31 -33.17
N ASN A 476 -0.02 10.35 -33.54
CA ASN A 476 0.78 9.52 -32.63
C ASN A 476 0.03 8.54 -31.70
N ILE A 477 -1.30 8.47 -31.77
CA ILE A 477 -2.12 7.60 -30.92
C ILE A 477 -3.16 6.88 -31.77
N LYS A 478 -3.26 5.56 -31.64
CA LYS A 478 -4.31 4.76 -32.28
C LYS A 478 -5.16 4.09 -31.20
N THR A 479 -6.47 4.06 -31.39
CA THR A 479 -7.40 3.43 -30.45
C THR A 479 -8.31 2.44 -31.14
N TRP A 480 -8.66 1.35 -30.44
CA TRP A 480 -9.59 0.33 -30.89
C TRP A 480 -10.54 -0.03 -29.76
N LEU A 481 -11.83 -0.13 -30.07
CA LEU A 481 -12.84 -0.68 -29.19
C LEU A 481 -13.09 -2.14 -29.60
N LEU A 482 -12.87 -3.05 -28.65
CA LEU A 482 -12.90 -4.48 -28.89
C LEU A 482 -13.93 -5.16 -27.99
N ARG A 483 -14.61 -6.17 -28.52
CA ARG A 483 -15.49 -7.07 -27.74
C ARG A 483 -14.84 -8.44 -27.61
N ILE A 484 -14.71 -8.90 -26.37
CA ILE A 484 -14.14 -10.18 -25.99
C ILE A 484 -15.29 -11.15 -25.78
N ASN A 485 -15.33 -12.22 -26.57
CA ASN A 485 -16.25 -13.33 -26.38
C ASN A 485 -15.48 -14.56 -25.89
N LYS A 486 -15.92 -15.11 -24.76
CA LYS A 486 -15.37 -16.34 -24.18
C LYS A 486 -16.25 -17.52 -24.57
N LYS A 487 -15.71 -18.48 -25.31
CA LYS A 487 -16.38 -19.75 -25.58
C LYS A 487 -16.28 -20.65 -24.34
N ILE A 488 -17.42 -21.16 -23.87
CA ILE A 488 -17.43 -22.16 -22.80
C ILE A 488 -16.80 -23.45 -23.33
N VAL A 489 -15.82 -23.96 -22.61
CA VAL A 489 -15.09 -25.17 -22.98
C VAL A 489 -15.11 -26.23 -21.89
N SER A 490 -15.55 -25.90 -20.68
CA SER A 490 -15.73 -26.88 -19.62
C SER A 490 -17.12 -27.53 -19.68
N LEU A 491 -17.13 -28.86 -19.56
CA LEU A 491 -18.34 -29.67 -19.47
C LEU A 491 -19.17 -29.30 -18.22
N THR A 492 -18.51 -28.91 -17.12
CA THR A 492 -19.18 -28.45 -15.89
C THR A 492 -19.88 -27.11 -16.05
N GLU A 493 -19.23 -26.14 -16.71
CA GLU A 493 -19.82 -24.83 -17.01
C GLU A 493 -21.00 -24.95 -17.99
N LEU A 494 -20.85 -25.85 -18.98
CA LEU A 494 -21.90 -26.14 -19.96
C LEU A 494 -23.11 -26.81 -19.30
N MET A 495 -22.90 -27.80 -18.43
CA MET A 495 -23.96 -28.49 -17.69
C MET A 495 -24.66 -27.58 -16.68
N ALA A 496 -23.93 -26.62 -16.10
CA ALA A 496 -24.48 -25.61 -15.20
C ALA A 496 -25.24 -24.48 -15.94
N GLY A 497 -25.30 -24.49 -17.28
CA GLY A 497 -25.97 -23.47 -18.09
C GLY A 497 -25.33 -22.08 -18.00
N VAL A 498 -24.09 -21.99 -17.51
CA VAL A 498 -23.40 -20.72 -17.26
C VAL A 498 -22.95 -20.11 -18.58
N LYS A 499 -23.51 -18.95 -18.95
CA LYS A 499 -23.02 -18.17 -20.09
C LYS A 499 -21.94 -17.18 -19.65
N ALA A 500 -20.76 -17.26 -20.25
CA ALA A 500 -19.71 -16.29 -20.03
C ALA A 500 -20.11 -14.94 -20.67
N PRO A 501 -20.26 -13.85 -19.90
CA PRO A 501 -20.69 -12.57 -20.45
C PRO A 501 -19.62 -12.00 -21.40
N PRO A 502 -20.01 -11.41 -22.55
CA PRO A 502 -19.07 -10.69 -23.39
C PRO A 502 -18.56 -9.45 -22.64
N ARG A 503 -17.29 -9.11 -22.82
CA ARG A 503 -16.66 -7.94 -22.19
C ARG A 503 -16.17 -6.97 -23.25
N THR A 504 -16.23 -5.67 -22.97
CA THR A 504 -15.69 -4.63 -23.86
C THR A 504 -14.42 -4.05 -23.27
N VAL A 505 -13.40 -3.89 -24.11
CA VAL A 505 -12.12 -3.28 -23.72
C VAL A 505 -11.69 -2.26 -24.76
N GLN A 506 -11.10 -1.16 -24.32
CA GLN A 506 -10.48 -0.19 -25.21
C GLN A 506 -8.96 -0.37 -25.23
N LEU A 507 -8.41 -0.51 -26.43
CA LEU A 507 -6.97 -0.62 -26.67
C LEU A 507 -6.44 0.74 -27.16
N PHE A 508 -5.36 1.21 -26.57
CA PHE A 508 -4.66 2.45 -26.89
C PHE A 508 -3.22 2.13 -27.27
N GLN A 509 -2.76 2.56 -28.43
CA GLN A 509 -1.38 2.39 -28.88
C GLN A 509 -0.70 3.73 -29.10
N LEU A 510 0.46 3.91 -28.48
CA LEU A 510 1.36 5.04 -28.71
C LEU A 510 2.35 4.70 -29.83
N THR A 511 2.38 5.53 -30.89
CA THR A 511 3.27 5.31 -32.04
C THR A 511 4.55 6.14 -32.00
N CYS A 512 4.66 7.11 -31.09
CA CYS A 512 5.82 7.99 -30.96
C CYS A 512 6.86 7.52 -29.93
N TRP A 513 6.95 6.22 -29.67
CA TRP A 513 8.03 5.64 -28.84
C TRP A 513 8.78 4.56 -29.64
N PRO A 514 9.73 4.94 -30.51
CA PRO A 514 10.47 4.00 -31.35
C PRO A 514 11.31 3.00 -30.53
N MET A 515 11.65 1.85 -31.10
CA MET A 515 12.57 0.91 -30.46
C MET A 515 13.98 1.50 -30.30
N GLY A 516 14.68 1.12 -29.24
CA GLY A 516 16.01 1.68 -28.89
C GLY A 516 15.97 3.06 -28.23
N HIS A 517 14.88 3.81 -28.35
CA HIS A 517 14.71 5.08 -27.65
C HIS A 517 14.28 4.85 -26.19
N ARG A 518 15.01 5.50 -25.26
CA ARG A 518 14.72 5.46 -23.82
C ARG A 518 13.48 6.29 -23.43
N VAL A 519 13.17 7.31 -24.22
CA VAL A 519 12.04 8.23 -24.00
C VAL A 519 11.27 8.41 -25.32
N PRO A 520 9.96 8.69 -25.29
CA PRO A 520 9.19 8.94 -26.51
C PRO A 520 9.65 10.22 -27.20
N THR A 521 9.38 10.32 -28.50
CA THR A 521 9.68 11.52 -29.30
C THR A 521 8.72 12.68 -29.03
N SER A 522 7.57 12.41 -28.39
CA SER A 522 6.57 13.40 -28.01
C SER A 522 6.01 13.12 -26.61
N THR A 523 6.35 13.96 -25.63
CA THR A 523 5.78 13.92 -24.27
C THR A 523 4.29 14.24 -24.28
N ASN A 524 3.87 15.23 -25.10
CA ASN A 524 2.48 15.64 -25.22
C ASN A 524 1.57 14.48 -25.64
N SER A 525 2.01 13.65 -26.59
CA SER A 525 1.24 12.48 -27.03
C SER A 525 1.11 11.41 -25.96
N LEU A 526 2.11 11.26 -25.09
CA LEU A 526 2.03 10.32 -23.96
C LEU A 526 1.04 10.82 -22.89
N VAL A 527 1.10 12.12 -22.54
CA VAL A 527 0.16 12.72 -21.59
C VAL A 527 -1.28 12.68 -22.10
N GLU A 528 -1.50 13.02 -23.37
CA GLU A 528 -2.83 12.94 -23.98
C GLU A 528 -3.37 11.50 -23.95
N LEU A 529 -2.53 10.50 -24.22
CA LEU A 529 -2.92 9.09 -24.10
C LEU A 529 -3.33 8.73 -22.67
N MET A 530 -2.57 9.16 -21.67
CA MET A 530 -2.89 8.93 -20.24
C MET A 530 -4.27 9.52 -19.90
N ASN A 531 -4.55 10.76 -20.33
CA ASN A 531 -5.84 11.40 -20.13
C ASN A 531 -6.98 10.71 -20.91
N MET A 532 -6.72 10.16 -22.09
CA MET A 532 -7.71 9.38 -22.84
C MET A 532 -8.07 8.08 -22.12
N VAL A 533 -7.08 7.39 -21.54
CA VAL A 533 -7.29 6.17 -20.75
C VAL A 533 -8.12 6.48 -19.51
N GLU A 534 -7.79 7.57 -18.78
CA GLU A 534 -8.53 7.93 -17.58
C GLU A 534 -9.99 8.34 -17.88
N ARG A 535 -10.23 9.10 -18.95
CA ARG A 535 -11.59 9.40 -19.44
C ARG A 535 -12.38 8.16 -19.86
N TRP A 536 -11.70 7.10 -20.31
CA TRP A 536 -12.34 5.81 -20.58
C TRP A 536 -12.72 5.11 -19.28
N ARG A 537 -11.79 5.01 -18.33
CA ARG A 537 -12.01 4.38 -17.02
C ARG A 537 -13.15 5.00 -16.23
N GLN A 538 -13.32 6.33 -16.31
CA GLN A 538 -14.45 7.03 -15.67
C GLN A 538 -15.82 6.68 -16.26
N ARG A 539 -15.88 6.13 -17.48
CA ARG A 539 -17.13 5.77 -18.17
C ARG A 539 -17.44 4.28 -18.14
N THR A 540 -16.51 3.46 -17.65
CA THR A 540 -16.65 2.01 -17.56
C THR A 540 -16.64 1.56 -16.12
N ASP A 541 -17.02 0.30 -15.89
CA ASP A 541 -16.78 -0.33 -14.59
C ASP A 541 -15.29 -0.33 -14.26
N TYR A 542 -15.00 -0.28 -12.96
CA TYR A 542 -13.62 -0.29 -12.48
C TYR A 542 -12.95 -1.62 -12.83
N GLY A 543 -11.80 -1.53 -13.51
CA GLY A 543 -10.96 -2.65 -13.83
C GLY A 543 -9.52 -2.19 -14.08
N PRO A 544 -8.52 -3.06 -13.86
CA PRO A 544 -7.11 -2.70 -14.02
C PRO A 544 -6.77 -2.37 -15.47
N VAL A 545 -5.72 -1.57 -15.66
CA VAL A 545 -5.19 -1.21 -16.98
C VAL A 545 -3.99 -2.09 -17.31
N VAL A 546 -4.06 -2.82 -18.41
CA VAL A 546 -2.93 -3.64 -18.88
C VAL A 546 -1.96 -2.75 -19.65
N VAL A 547 -0.72 -2.64 -19.18
CA VAL A 547 0.32 -1.83 -19.82
C VAL A 547 1.35 -2.76 -20.46
N VAL A 548 1.43 -2.70 -21.79
CA VAL A 548 2.26 -3.55 -22.64
C VAL A 548 3.42 -2.75 -23.21
N SER A 549 4.62 -3.28 -23.05
CA SER A 549 5.82 -2.83 -23.74
C SER A 549 6.55 -4.05 -24.32
N PRO A 550 7.56 -3.87 -25.19
CA PRO A 550 8.25 -4.99 -25.82
C PRO A 550 8.80 -6.02 -24.83
N ASP A 551 9.26 -5.56 -23.67
CA ASP A 551 9.93 -6.31 -22.62
C ASP A 551 9.15 -6.34 -21.29
N GLY A 552 8.09 -5.54 -21.15
CA GLY A 552 7.32 -5.41 -19.92
C GLY A 552 8.09 -4.69 -18.80
N ARG A 553 9.02 -3.78 -19.14
CA ARG A 553 9.97 -3.15 -18.20
C ARG A 553 9.95 -1.62 -18.30
N GLY A 554 10.97 -1.00 -18.89
CA GLY A 554 11.28 0.43 -18.77
C GLY A 554 10.08 1.34 -19.07
N ARG A 555 9.46 1.18 -20.23
CA ARG A 555 8.33 2.01 -20.68
C ARG A 555 7.09 1.86 -19.80
N CYS A 556 6.78 0.62 -19.43
CA CYS A 556 5.66 0.35 -18.53
C CYS A 556 5.91 0.97 -17.16
N GLY A 557 7.14 0.88 -16.66
CA GLY A 557 7.56 1.51 -15.41
C GLY A 557 7.38 3.04 -15.43
N VAL A 558 7.81 3.70 -16.51
CA VAL A 558 7.62 5.14 -16.70
C VAL A 558 6.13 5.50 -16.68
N TYR A 559 5.29 4.77 -17.41
CA TYR A 559 3.85 5.01 -17.47
C TYR A 559 3.18 4.88 -16.09
N CYS A 560 3.42 3.77 -15.38
CA CYS A 560 2.83 3.53 -14.07
C CYS A 560 3.32 4.52 -13.02
N ALA A 561 4.63 4.80 -12.95
CA ALA A 561 5.17 5.72 -11.94
C ALA A 561 4.73 7.17 -12.18
N ALA A 562 4.63 7.59 -13.44
CA ALA A 562 4.15 8.92 -13.76
C ALA A 562 2.65 9.10 -13.48
N ASN A 563 1.81 8.11 -13.80
CA ASN A 563 0.39 8.16 -13.42
C ASN A 563 0.22 8.24 -11.91
N ALA A 564 0.92 7.40 -11.13
CA ALA A 564 0.85 7.45 -9.67
C ALA A 564 1.25 8.85 -9.13
N CYS A 565 2.29 9.45 -9.70
CA CYS A 565 2.68 10.81 -9.32
C CYS A 565 1.67 11.88 -9.78
N ILE A 566 1.07 11.73 -10.95
CA ILE A 566 0.04 12.65 -11.46
C ILE A 566 -1.21 12.60 -10.57
N GLU A 567 -1.66 11.42 -10.19
CA GLU A 567 -2.76 11.24 -9.22
C GLU A 567 -2.45 11.93 -7.88
N GLN A 568 -1.23 11.76 -7.36
CA GLN A 568 -0.79 12.44 -6.14
C GLN A 568 -0.80 13.98 -6.29
N VAL A 569 -0.38 14.49 -7.45
CA VAL A 569 -0.41 15.93 -7.78
C VAL A 569 -1.85 16.45 -7.80
N ILE A 570 -2.77 15.71 -8.41
CA ILE A 570 -4.19 16.09 -8.50
C ILE A 570 -4.83 16.11 -7.10
N GLN A 571 -4.57 15.08 -6.29
CA GLN A 571 -5.23 14.95 -4.98
C GLN A 571 -4.65 15.87 -3.91
N HIS A 572 -3.34 16.03 -3.86
CA HIS A 572 -2.66 16.71 -2.74
C HIS A 572 -1.80 17.91 -3.13
N GLY A 573 -1.62 18.18 -4.42
CA GLY A 573 -0.72 19.27 -4.86
C GLY A 573 0.75 19.03 -4.49
N GLU A 574 1.14 17.77 -4.30
CA GLU A 574 2.50 17.33 -3.96
C GLU A 574 3.06 16.43 -5.06
N VAL A 575 4.39 16.45 -5.22
CA VAL A 575 5.13 15.59 -6.15
C VAL A 575 6.09 14.71 -5.37
N ASP A 576 6.00 13.38 -5.52
CA ASP A 576 7.00 12.43 -5.01
C ASP A 576 7.31 11.30 -6.01
N ILE A 577 8.14 11.63 -6.99
CA ILE A 577 8.54 10.65 -8.02
C ILE A 577 9.48 9.59 -7.45
N PHE A 578 10.28 9.91 -6.44
CA PHE A 578 11.17 8.95 -5.81
C PHE A 578 10.37 7.79 -5.22
N GLN A 579 9.33 8.09 -4.43
CA GLN A 579 8.47 7.08 -3.83
C GLN A 579 7.61 6.37 -4.87
N ALA A 580 7.11 7.09 -5.89
CA ALA A 580 6.35 6.47 -6.98
C ALA A 580 7.18 5.41 -7.73
N VAL A 581 8.42 5.74 -8.11
CA VAL A 581 9.33 4.78 -8.77
C VAL A 581 9.69 3.63 -7.85
N LYS A 582 9.95 3.90 -6.56
CA LYS A 582 10.24 2.86 -5.57
C LYS A 582 9.06 1.88 -5.40
N ALA A 583 7.83 2.40 -5.33
CA ALA A 583 6.60 1.61 -5.22
C ALA A 583 6.36 0.72 -6.46
N VAL A 584 6.60 1.25 -7.66
CA VAL A 584 6.48 0.49 -8.90
C VAL A 584 7.53 -0.64 -8.95
N ARG A 585 8.80 -0.34 -8.64
CA ARG A 585 9.92 -1.31 -8.67
C ARG A 585 9.82 -2.43 -7.65
N ARG A 586 9.00 -2.26 -6.61
CA ARG A 586 8.71 -3.27 -5.59
C ARG A 586 8.14 -4.56 -6.18
N HIS A 587 7.29 -4.44 -7.21
CA HIS A 587 6.62 -5.57 -7.85
C HIS A 587 7.50 -6.24 -8.91
N ARG A 588 8.34 -5.45 -9.59
CA ARG A 588 9.30 -5.91 -10.59
C ARG A 588 10.53 -4.97 -10.59
N PRO A 589 11.70 -5.45 -10.15
CA PRO A 589 12.90 -4.62 -9.99
C PRO A 589 13.39 -3.96 -11.27
N GLN A 590 13.02 -4.50 -12.44
CA GLN A 590 13.45 -4.02 -13.74
C GLN A 590 12.58 -2.87 -14.27
N LEU A 591 11.52 -2.46 -13.58
CA LEU A 591 10.73 -1.29 -13.99
C LEU A 591 11.57 -0.02 -13.86
N ILE A 592 11.57 0.82 -14.90
CA ILE A 592 12.44 2.02 -15.03
C ILE A 592 13.92 1.61 -15.01
N GLU A 593 14.43 1.19 -16.16
CA GLU A 593 15.72 0.47 -16.26
C GLU A 593 16.95 1.37 -16.12
N ASN A 594 16.79 2.68 -16.33
CA ASN A 594 17.91 3.59 -16.35
C ASN A 594 17.55 4.99 -15.83
N MET A 595 18.60 5.75 -15.52
CA MET A 595 18.50 7.14 -15.04
C MET A 595 17.79 8.06 -16.04
N THR A 596 17.89 7.80 -17.36
CA THR A 596 17.21 8.63 -18.37
C THR A 596 15.70 8.51 -18.23
N GLU A 597 15.19 7.29 -18.05
CA GLU A 597 13.77 7.03 -17.77
C GLU A 597 13.32 7.62 -16.44
N TYR A 598 14.14 7.50 -15.38
CA TYR A 598 13.84 8.11 -14.08
C TYR A 598 13.71 9.64 -14.17
N LYS A 599 14.67 10.31 -14.82
CA LYS A 599 14.58 11.76 -15.07
C LYS A 599 13.34 12.09 -15.91
N TYR A 600 13.04 11.27 -16.91
CA TYR A 600 11.89 11.49 -17.78
C TYR A 600 10.54 11.43 -17.04
N CYS A 601 10.41 10.66 -15.95
CA CYS A 601 9.24 10.74 -15.08
C CYS A 601 9.03 12.17 -14.53
N TYR A 602 10.10 12.88 -14.15
CA TYR A 602 10.00 14.30 -13.75
C TYR A 602 9.59 15.20 -14.90
N ASP A 603 10.18 15.01 -16.08
CA ASP A 603 9.86 15.81 -17.27
C ASP A 603 8.39 15.59 -17.70
N LEU A 604 7.88 14.37 -17.59
CA LEU A 604 6.50 14.00 -17.90
C LEU A 604 5.50 14.65 -16.92
N VAL A 605 5.75 14.56 -15.61
CA VAL A 605 4.90 15.20 -14.59
C VAL A 605 4.92 16.72 -14.74
N LEU A 606 6.09 17.32 -15.00
CA LEU A 606 6.18 18.76 -15.27
C LEU A 606 5.32 19.15 -16.48
N HIS A 607 5.40 18.39 -17.58
CA HIS A 607 4.61 18.67 -18.77
C HIS A 607 3.09 18.58 -18.48
N TYR A 608 2.66 17.58 -17.72
CA TYR A 608 1.27 17.46 -17.28
C TYR A 608 0.83 18.67 -16.43
N VAL A 609 1.64 19.07 -15.44
CA VAL A 609 1.35 20.22 -14.57
C VAL A 609 1.19 21.52 -15.36
N LEU A 610 2.06 21.76 -16.35
CA LEU A 610 2.04 23.00 -17.13
C LEU A 610 0.86 23.09 -18.10
N HIS A 611 0.41 21.97 -18.67
CA HIS A 611 -0.52 21.99 -19.80
C HIS A 611 -1.93 21.42 -19.49
N TYR A 612 -2.07 20.59 -18.47
CA TYR A 612 -3.28 19.81 -18.23
C TYR A 612 -3.87 19.97 -16.83
N LEU A 613 -3.06 20.20 -15.78
CA LEU A 613 -3.56 20.30 -14.40
C LEU A 613 -4.71 21.31 -14.23
N ASN A 614 -4.60 22.50 -14.82
CA ASN A 614 -5.64 23.52 -14.73
C ASN A 614 -6.92 23.16 -15.50
N LYS A 615 -6.84 22.30 -16.51
CA LYS A 615 -8.03 21.80 -17.23
C LYS A 615 -8.75 20.77 -16.39
N ASP A 616 -8.01 19.82 -15.83
CA ASP A 616 -8.56 18.72 -15.05
C ASP A 616 -9.16 19.22 -13.72
N ILE A 617 -8.53 20.20 -13.06
CA ILE A 617 -9.11 20.85 -11.86
C ILE A 617 -10.44 21.55 -12.17
N LYS A 618 -10.57 22.19 -13.34
CA LYS A 618 -11.84 22.82 -13.75
C LYS A 618 -12.91 21.76 -14.00
N GLU A 619 -12.59 20.72 -14.76
CA GLU A 619 -13.52 19.62 -15.04
C GLU A 619 -13.97 18.89 -13.76
N MET A 620 -13.10 18.74 -12.75
CA MET A 620 -13.46 18.16 -11.46
C MET A 620 -14.39 19.06 -10.65
N LYS A 621 -14.21 20.39 -10.71
CA LYS A 621 -15.11 21.34 -10.04
C LYS A 621 -16.48 21.39 -10.69
N ASP A 622 -16.57 21.22 -12.00
CA ASP A 622 -17.85 21.20 -12.73
C ASP A 622 -18.64 19.89 -12.51
N LYS A 623 -18.01 18.84 -11.97
CA LYS A 623 -18.62 17.53 -11.66
C LYS A 623 -19.05 17.35 -10.20
N LYS A 624 -18.61 18.22 -9.28
CA LYS A 624 -19.03 18.23 -7.87
C LYS A 624 -20.16 19.23 -7.68
#